data_AF-A0A7G7GAN3-F1
#
_entry.id   AF-A0A7G7GAN3-F1
#
_cell.length_a   1.000
_cell.length_b   1.000
_cell.length_c   1.000
_cell.angle_alpha   90.00
_cell.angle_beta   90.00
_cell.angle_gamma   90.00
#
_symmetry.space_group_name_H-M   'P 1'
#
loop_
_entity.id
_entity.type
_entity.pdbx_description
1 polymer ?
#
loop_
_entity_poly.entity_id
_entity_poly.type
_entity_poly.pdbx_seq_one_letter_code
_entity_poly.pdbx_strand_id
1 'polypeptide(L)'
;MSEEEIIFLVTEELQNPILGVTQQYLEIHKPVTIDDRLKIDKVNTNSEAGTAIVYIPVVGACFHFAVYVDLKEKAVTGVGTESYNRVYFRVTSDLFTLDELKAFTTLSPTYGWSKGDLSKTGNQPYNFSSIEFMPNPEPDEFENKLSKLLDFLEQDTDGVRQLVAEAHGGITVVMDFHNGNGMLGGMYIDSLSIQRMGKLNLFIDFDLYASGNSFKE
;
A
#
# COMPACT_ATOMS: atom_id res chain seq x y z
N MET A 1 20.11 -3.57 -17.89
CA MET A 1 19.55 -4.91 -17.59
C MET A 1 18.08 -4.84 -17.90
N SER A 2 17.51 -5.85 -18.57
CA SER A 2 16.07 -5.91 -18.81
C SER A 2 15.32 -6.28 -17.53
N GLU A 3 14.00 -6.05 -17.52
CA GLU A 3 13.14 -6.45 -16.42
C GLU A 3 13.13 -7.98 -16.25
N GLU A 4 13.17 -8.72 -17.36
CA GLU A 4 13.24 -10.19 -17.32
C GLU A 4 14.55 -10.69 -16.70
N GLU A 5 15.69 -10.04 -17.00
CA GLU A 5 16.97 -10.36 -16.36
C GLU A 5 16.92 -10.11 -14.85
N ILE A 6 16.30 -9.00 -14.41
CA ILE A 6 16.11 -8.67 -12.99
C ILE A 6 15.24 -9.74 -12.30
N ILE A 7 14.09 -10.07 -12.88
CA ILE A 7 13.16 -11.07 -12.33
C ILE A 7 13.83 -12.44 -12.27
N PHE A 8 14.65 -12.80 -13.26
CA PHE A 8 15.41 -14.04 -13.25
C PHE A 8 16.37 -14.10 -12.06
N LEU A 9 17.19 -13.08 -11.82
CA LEU A 9 18.11 -13.04 -10.69
C LEU A 9 17.39 -13.19 -9.34
N VAL A 10 16.25 -12.52 -9.20
CA VAL A 10 15.42 -12.58 -7.99
C VAL A 10 14.80 -13.97 -7.80
N THR A 11 14.36 -14.60 -8.90
CA THR A 11 13.81 -15.95 -8.88
C THR A 11 14.87 -16.97 -8.46
N GLU A 12 16.08 -16.86 -9.01
CA GLU A 12 17.19 -17.74 -8.66
C GLU A 12 17.55 -17.62 -7.18
N GLU A 13 17.64 -16.40 -6.63
CA GLU A 13 17.91 -16.22 -5.20
C GLU A 13 16.79 -16.77 -4.30
N LEU A 14 15.51 -16.62 -4.67
CA LEU A 14 14.41 -17.14 -3.84
C LEU A 14 14.22 -18.66 -3.95
N GLN A 15 14.67 -19.29 -5.04
CA GLN A 15 14.61 -20.74 -5.22
C GLN A 15 15.87 -21.45 -4.70
N ASN A 16 17.03 -20.81 -4.87
CA ASN A 16 18.35 -21.34 -4.51
C ASN A 16 19.13 -20.29 -3.69
N PRO A 17 18.72 -20.02 -2.43
CA PRO A 17 19.18 -18.86 -1.68
C PRO A 17 20.65 -18.91 -1.32
N ILE A 18 21.39 -17.91 -1.79
CA ILE A 18 22.82 -17.72 -1.50
C ILE A 18 22.97 -16.80 -0.28
N LEU A 19 22.10 -15.80 -0.12
CA LEU A 19 22.17 -14.89 1.01
C LEU A 19 21.55 -15.53 2.26
N GLY A 20 22.27 -15.46 3.39
CA GLY A 20 21.76 -15.98 4.67
C GLY A 20 20.44 -15.32 5.11
N VAL A 21 20.27 -14.04 4.80
CA VAL A 21 19.02 -13.31 5.10
C VAL A 21 17.83 -13.87 4.32
N THR A 22 18.03 -14.28 3.07
CA THR A 22 16.99 -14.92 2.26
C THR A 22 16.56 -16.24 2.88
N GLN A 23 17.53 -17.05 3.33
CA GLN A 23 17.25 -18.32 4.01
C GLN A 23 16.42 -18.09 5.28
N GLN A 24 16.76 -17.09 6.09
CA GLN A 24 16.00 -16.72 7.29
C GLN A 24 14.55 -16.34 6.97
N TYR A 25 14.32 -15.50 5.95
CA TYR A 25 12.97 -15.14 5.54
C TYR A 25 12.17 -16.33 5.01
N LEU A 26 12.77 -17.17 4.16
CA LEU A 26 12.12 -18.34 3.57
C LEU A 26 11.85 -19.46 4.58
N GLU A 27 12.51 -19.44 5.73
CA GLU A 27 12.23 -20.37 6.82
C GLU A 27 10.87 -20.09 7.49
N ILE A 28 10.43 -18.84 7.50
CA ILE A 28 9.23 -18.39 8.21
C ILE A 28 8.11 -17.90 7.29
N HIS A 29 8.42 -17.64 6.02
CA HIS A 29 7.51 -17.09 5.02
C HIS A 29 7.64 -17.78 3.69
N LYS A 30 6.64 -17.61 2.83
CA LYS A 30 6.64 -18.13 1.46
C LYS A 30 6.24 -17.05 0.47
N PRO A 31 6.98 -16.87 -0.64
CA PRO A 31 6.55 -15.97 -1.70
C PRO A 31 5.29 -16.54 -2.37
N VAL A 32 4.40 -15.68 -2.84
CA VAL A 32 3.23 -16.10 -3.61
C VAL A 32 3.67 -16.50 -5.02
N THR A 33 3.15 -17.62 -5.50
CA THR A 33 3.35 -18.12 -6.87
C THR A 33 2.02 -18.28 -7.60
N ILE A 34 1.99 -17.95 -8.89
CA ILE A 34 0.88 -18.21 -9.82
C ILE A 34 1.46 -19.00 -11.00
N ASP A 35 0.85 -20.14 -11.32
CA ASP A 35 1.29 -21.03 -12.40
C ASP A 35 2.80 -21.37 -12.33
N ASP A 36 3.26 -21.73 -11.13
CA ASP A 36 4.67 -22.05 -10.80
C ASP A 36 5.68 -20.92 -11.03
N ARG A 37 5.21 -19.68 -11.18
CA ARG A 37 6.05 -18.47 -11.28
C ARG A 37 5.81 -17.55 -10.10
N LEU A 38 6.86 -16.85 -9.67
CA LEU A 38 6.73 -15.81 -8.65
C LEU A 38 5.73 -14.75 -9.12
N LYS A 39 4.78 -14.40 -8.26
CA LYS A 39 3.95 -13.22 -8.46
C LYS A 39 4.83 -11.99 -8.20
N ILE A 40 4.95 -11.11 -9.18
CA ILE A 40 5.65 -9.83 -9.04
C ILE A 40 4.59 -8.75 -8.97
N ASP A 41 4.55 -7.99 -7.88
CA ASP A 41 3.62 -6.86 -7.77
C ASP A 41 4.23 -5.60 -8.39
N LYS A 42 5.55 -5.40 -8.26
CA LYS A 42 6.24 -4.23 -8.81
C LYS A 42 7.73 -4.48 -9.01
N VAL A 43 8.27 -3.95 -10.10
CA VAL A 43 9.72 -3.74 -10.29
C VAL A 43 9.96 -2.23 -10.30
N ASN A 44 10.77 -1.74 -9.37
CA ASN A 44 11.17 -0.34 -9.31
C ASN A 44 12.66 -0.21 -9.65
N THR A 45 12.97 0.41 -10.78
CA THR A 45 14.33 0.55 -11.29
C THR A 45 14.80 2.00 -11.14
N ASN A 46 15.92 2.20 -10.45
CA ASN A 46 16.62 3.48 -10.38
C ASN A 46 17.90 3.40 -11.23
N SER A 47 17.77 3.79 -12.50
CA SER A 47 18.88 3.77 -13.46
C SER A 47 20.05 4.68 -13.07
N GLU A 48 19.78 5.80 -12.38
CA GLU A 48 20.83 6.73 -11.94
C GLU A 48 21.64 6.15 -10.79
N ALA A 49 20.96 5.54 -9.81
CA ALA A 49 21.62 4.84 -8.70
C ALA A 49 22.22 3.49 -9.14
N GLY A 50 21.76 2.93 -10.26
CA GLY A 50 22.18 1.61 -10.72
C GLY A 50 21.58 0.47 -9.89
N THR A 51 20.38 0.65 -9.35
CA THR A 51 19.72 -0.32 -8.47
C THR A 51 18.30 -0.61 -8.92
N ALA A 52 17.78 -1.79 -8.57
CA ALA A 52 16.36 -2.11 -8.67
C ALA A 52 15.86 -2.78 -7.39
N ILE A 53 14.56 -2.66 -7.14
CA ILE A 53 13.85 -3.36 -6.07
C ILE A 53 12.68 -4.11 -6.68
N VAL A 54 12.59 -5.40 -6.40
CA VAL A 54 11.48 -6.26 -6.81
C VAL A 54 10.61 -6.58 -5.60
N TYR A 55 9.32 -6.27 -5.71
CA TYR A 55 8.33 -6.47 -4.66
C TYR A 55 7.51 -7.73 -4.93
N ILE A 56 7.59 -8.68 -4.00
CA ILE A 56 6.96 -10.00 -4.11
C ILE A 56 6.02 -10.19 -2.92
N PRO A 57 4.71 -10.45 -3.15
CA PRO A 57 3.79 -10.67 -2.05
C PRO A 57 4.10 -11.97 -1.31
N VAL A 58 3.80 -11.96 -0.01
CA VAL A 58 4.02 -13.10 0.89
C VAL A 58 2.70 -13.80 1.19
N VAL A 59 2.70 -15.13 1.16
CA VAL A 59 1.49 -15.95 1.37
C VAL A 59 0.91 -15.69 2.76
N GLY A 60 -0.35 -15.22 2.78
CA GLY A 60 -1.10 -15.02 4.02
C GLY A 60 -0.62 -13.83 4.86
N ALA A 61 0.18 -12.93 4.30
CA ALA A 61 0.71 -11.77 4.99
C ALA A 61 0.42 -10.47 4.23
N CYS A 62 0.31 -9.37 4.97
CA CYS A 62 0.15 -8.03 4.44
C CYS A 62 1.49 -7.30 4.50
N PHE A 63 2.46 -7.79 3.73
CA PHE A 63 3.72 -7.11 3.41
C PHE A 63 4.36 -7.82 2.21
N HIS A 64 5.43 -7.23 1.68
CA HIS A 64 6.15 -7.78 0.52
C HIS A 64 7.56 -8.16 0.93
N PHE A 65 8.14 -9.17 0.26
CA PHE A 65 9.59 -9.21 0.14
C PHE A 65 10.04 -8.07 -0.77
N ALA A 66 11.05 -7.34 -0.33
CA ALA A 66 11.78 -6.35 -1.13
C ALA A 66 13.16 -6.94 -1.47
N VAL A 67 13.35 -7.34 -2.72
CA VAL A 67 14.61 -7.92 -3.18
C VAL A 67 15.40 -6.87 -3.94
N TYR A 68 16.59 -6.55 -3.43
CA TYR A 68 17.46 -5.49 -3.94
C TYR A 68 18.45 -6.06 -4.96
N VAL A 69 18.53 -5.44 -6.12
CA VAL A 69 19.38 -5.85 -7.24
C VAL A 69 20.32 -4.72 -7.61
N ASP A 70 21.62 -5.03 -7.68
CA ASP A 70 22.61 -4.14 -8.30
C ASP A 70 22.61 -4.38 -9.82
N LEU A 71 22.32 -3.33 -10.58
CA LEU A 71 22.17 -3.41 -12.03
C LEU A 71 23.52 -3.48 -12.77
N LYS A 72 24.62 -3.08 -12.11
CA LYS A 72 25.98 -3.11 -12.67
C LYS A 72 26.62 -4.46 -12.44
N GLU A 73 26.57 -4.95 -11.20
CA GLU A 73 27.11 -6.25 -10.81
C GLU A 73 26.19 -7.41 -11.22
N LYS A 74 24.94 -7.11 -11.62
CA LYS A 74 23.92 -8.08 -12.01
C LYS A 74 23.69 -9.14 -10.93
N ALA A 75 23.55 -8.69 -9.68
CA ALA A 75 23.45 -9.56 -8.53
C ALA A 75 22.37 -9.08 -7.55
N VAL A 76 21.72 -10.03 -6.88
CA VAL A 76 20.91 -9.73 -5.70
C VAL A 76 21.86 -9.38 -4.55
N THR A 77 21.67 -8.21 -3.96
CA THR A 77 22.52 -7.69 -2.89
C THR A 77 21.87 -7.72 -1.52
N GLY A 78 20.56 -7.94 -1.47
CA GLY A 78 19.84 -8.05 -0.22
C GLY A 78 18.38 -8.47 -0.41
N VAL A 79 17.80 -8.97 0.69
CA VAL A 79 16.37 -9.22 0.82
C VAL A 79 15.91 -8.61 2.14
N GLY A 80 14.82 -7.86 2.08
CA GLY A 80 14.12 -7.31 3.23
C GLY A 80 12.61 -7.47 3.09
N THR A 81 11.87 -6.78 3.94
CA THR A 81 10.42 -6.66 3.81
C THR A 81 10.03 -5.22 3.58
N GLU A 82 9.06 -4.98 2.71
CA GLU A 82 8.40 -3.69 2.58
C GLU A 82 7.03 -3.73 3.24
N SER A 83 6.74 -2.69 4.03
CA SER A 83 5.45 -2.54 4.72
C SER A 83 4.30 -2.45 3.71
N TYR A 84 3.17 -3.07 4.04
CA TYR A 84 1.98 -2.91 3.23
C TYR A 84 1.28 -1.61 3.57
N ASN A 85 1.41 -0.62 2.68
CA ASN A 85 0.89 0.73 2.89
C ASN A 85 -0.36 0.98 2.04
N ARG A 86 -1.47 1.32 2.71
CA ARG A 86 -2.68 1.85 2.08
C ARG A 86 -2.93 3.25 2.59
N VAL A 87 -2.90 4.22 1.69
CA VAL A 87 -3.27 5.61 1.97
C VAL A 87 -4.42 5.97 1.05
N TYR A 88 -5.56 6.28 1.64
CA TYR A 88 -6.79 6.53 0.88
C TYR A 88 -7.64 7.58 1.58
N PHE A 89 -8.38 8.34 0.78
CA PHE A 89 -9.41 9.24 1.30
C PHE A 89 -10.68 8.43 1.49
N ARG A 90 -11.26 8.52 2.69
CA ARG A 90 -12.51 7.84 3.02
C ARG A 90 -13.49 8.83 3.58
N VAL A 91 -14.72 8.73 3.10
CA VAL A 91 -15.86 9.49 3.60
C VAL A 91 -16.91 8.52 4.06
N THR A 92 -17.42 8.73 5.27
CA THR A 92 -18.50 7.93 5.85
C THR A 92 -19.70 8.80 6.20
N SER A 93 -20.91 8.26 6.07
CA SER A 93 -22.14 8.97 6.41
C SER A 93 -23.22 8.02 6.91
N ASP A 94 -23.94 8.46 7.94
CA ASP A 94 -25.19 7.86 8.39
C ASP A 94 -26.42 8.39 7.65
N LEU A 95 -26.27 9.50 6.92
CA LEU A 95 -27.36 10.26 6.29
C LEU A 95 -27.44 10.02 4.78
N PHE A 96 -26.30 10.01 4.10
CA PHE A 96 -26.24 9.89 2.66
C PHE A 96 -26.02 8.44 2.21
N THR A 97 -26.62 8.07 1.09
CA THR A 97 -26.35 6.83 0.35
C THR A 97 -25.02 6.93 -0.42
N LEU A 98 -24.52 5.81 -0.95
CA LEU A 98 -23.33 5.83 -1.79
C LEU A 98 -23.49 6.73 -3.02
N ASP A 99 -24.66 6.74 -3.66
CA ASP A 99 -24.87 7.51 -4.88
C ASP A 99 -25.00 9.02 -4.60
N GLU A 100 -25.56 9.40 -3.46
CA GLU A 100 -25.54 10.80 -2.99
C GLU A 100 -24.11 11.24 -2.64
N LEU A 101 -23.32 10.39 -2.00
CA LEU A 101 -21.90 10.68 -1.74
C LEU A 101 -21.11 10.88 -3.04
N LYS A 102 -21.34 10.03 -4.06
CA LYS A 102 -20.72 10.21 -5.38
C LYS A 102 -21.13 11.52 -6.03
N ALA A 103 -22.35 12.00 -5.81
CA ALA A 103 -22.84 13.22 -6.45
C ALA A 103 -22.15 14.50 -5.94
N PHE A 104 -21.46 14.45 -4.80
CA PHE A 104 -20.70 15.60 -4.27
C PHE A 104 -19.39 15.88 -5.02
N THR A 105 -18.89 14.93 -5.82
CA THR A 105 -17.61 15.10 -6.51
C THR A 105 -17.63 14.50 -7.91
N THR A 106 -16.78 15.02 -8.78
CA THR A 106 -16.52 14.48 -10.12
C THR A 106 -15.49 13.35 -10.10
N LEU A 107 -14.82 13.11 -8.97
CA LEU A 107 -13.83 12.06 -8.83
C LEU A 107 -14.47 10.68 -8.88
N SER A 108 -13.80 9.74 -9.56
CA SER A 108 -14.25 8.34 -9.61
C SER A 108 -13.76 7.60 -8.37
N PRO A 109 -14.66 7.00 -7.55
CA PRO A 109 -14.25 6.27 -6.37
C PRO A 109 -13.62 4.92 -6.71
N THR A 110 -12.70 4.47 -5.87
CA THR A 110 -12.11 3.13 -5.94
C THR A 110 -13.06 2.09 -5.36
N TYR A 111 -13.75 2.43 -4.27
CA TYR A 111 -14.66 1.52 -3.58
C TYR A 111 -15.74 2.30 -2.81
N GLY A 112 -16.80 1.61 -2.40
CA GLY A 112 -17.85 2.18 -1.58
C GLY A 112 -19.00 1.21 -1.36
N TRP A 113 -19.89 1.58 -0.44
CA TRP A 113 -21.11 0.83 -0.11
C TRP A 113 -22.16 1.79 0.46
N SER A 114 -23.42 1.38 0.38
CA SER A 114 -24.51 2.05 1.09
C SER A 114 -24.77 1.37 2.43
N LYS A 115 -25.30 2.13 3.38
CA LYS A 115 -25.89 1.58 4.60
C LYS A 115 -26.94 0.51 4.26
N GLY A 116 -26.84 -0.64 4.90
CA GLY A 116 -27.69 -1.80 4.65
C GLY A 116 -27.13 -2.81 3.64
N ASP A 117 -26.14 -2.44 2.81
CA ASP A 117 -25.47 -3.39 1.93
C ASP A 117 -24.74 -4.46 2.75
N LEU A 118 -24.69 -5.70 2.24
CA LEU A 118 -24.02 -6.80 2.95
C LEU A 118 -22.50 -6.71 2.79
N SER A 119 -21.79 -6.85 3.91
CA SER A 119 -20.33 -6.88 3.93
C SER A 119 -19.79 -8.13 3.23
N LYS A 120 -18.73 -7.94 2.45
CA LYS A 120 -18.10 -9.02 1.66
C LYS A 120 -17.52 -10.15 2.52
N THR A 121 -17.10 -9.86 3.75
CA THR A 121 -16.35 -10.78 4.60
C THR A 121 -17.19 -11.44 5.70
N GLY A 122 -18.36 -10.88 6.04
CA GLY A 122 -19.17 -11.37 7.16
C GLY A 122 -20.65 -11.52 6.88
N ASN A 123 -21.12 -11.14 5.68
CA ASN A 123 -22.53 -11.12 5.31
C ASN A 123 -23.42 -10.36 6.32
N GLN A 124 -22.83 -9.36 6.99
CA GLN A 124 -23.51 -8.46 7.92
C GLN A 124 -23.78 -7.14 7.21
N PRO A 125 -24.96 -6.53 7.38
CA PRO A 125 -25.25 -5.25 6.76
C PRO A 125 -24.36 -4.14 7.32
N TYR A 126 -23.86 -3.26 6.46
CA TYR A 126 -23.15 -2.05 6.87
C TYR A 126 -24.10 -1.11 7.63
N ASN A 127 -23.62 -0.51 8.72
CA ASN A 127 -24.38 0.44 9.54
C ASN A 127 -24.26 1.90 9.08
N PHE A 128 -23.40 2.19 8.10
CA PHE A 128 -23.21 3.50 7.46
C PHE A 128 -22.85 3.32 5.98
N SER A 129 -22.99 4.37 5.18
CA SER A 129 -22.50 4.42 3.79
C SER A 129 -21.07 4.94 3.75
N SER A 130 -20.27 4.47 2.79
CA SER A 130 -18.87 4.88 2.63
C SER A 130 -18.50 5.03 1.16
N ILE A 131 -17.62 5.98 0.88
CA ILE A 131 -16.95 6.11 -0.41
C ILE A 131 -15.43 6.27 -0.17
N GLU A 132 -14.62 5.61 -1.00
CA GLU A 132 -13.16 5.52 -0.84
C GLU A 132 -12.43 5.85 -2.15
N PHE A 133 -11.31 6.55 -2.04
CA PHE A 133 -10.44 6.92 -3.15
C PHE A 133 -9.00 6.54 -2.83
N MET A 134 -8.42 5.63 -3.61
CA MET A 134 -7.08 5.09 -3.44
C MET A 134 -6.35 5.06 -4.80
N PRO A 135 -5.79 6.19 -5.26
CA PRO A 135 -5.20 6.30 -6.60
C PRO A 135 -3.86 5.55 -6.76
N ASN A 136 -3.25 5.08 -5.66
CA ASN A 136 -1.99 4.35 -5.67
C ASN A 136 -2.11 3.02 -4.89
N PRO A 137 -2.76 1.98 -5.45
CA PRO A 137 -2.97 0.69 -4.78
C PRO A 137 -1.70 -0.16 -4.68
N GLU A 138 -0.72 0.05 -5.57
CA GLU A 138 0.52 -0.74 -5.66
C GLU A 138 1.48 -0.50 -4.49
N PRO A 139 2.44 -1.41 -4.22
CA PRO A 139 3.48 -1.18 -3.21
C PRO A 139 4.24 0.13 -3.45
N ASP A 140 4.29 0.97 -2.41
CA ASP A 140 4.94 2.28 -2.44
C ASP A 140 5.08 2.83 -1.02
N GLU A 141 5.97 3.80 -0.84
CA GLU A 141 6.19 4.48 0.43
C GLU A 141 4.99 5.36 0.80
N PHE A 142 4.80 5.58 2.10
CA PHE A 142 3.70 6.38 2.64
C PHE A 142 3.66 7.78 2.03
N GLU A 143 4.80 8.45 1.97
CA GLU A 143 4.96 9.83 1.49
C GLU A 143 4.55 9.95 0.02
N ASN A 144 5.00 9.01 -0.82
CA ASN A 144 4.63 8.96 -2.23
C ASN A 144 3.12 8.71 -2.41
N LYS A 145 2.54 7.81 -1.62
CA LYS A 145 1.09 7.53 -1.64
C LYS A 145 0.26 8.73 -1.18
N LEU A 146 0.69 9.40 -0.11
CA LEU A 146 0.03 10.60 0.39
C LEU A 146 0.07 11.72 -0.65
N SER A 147 1.23 11.98 -1.25
CA SER A 147 1.37 12.99 -2.29
C SER A 147 0.47 12.71 -3.49
N LYS A 148 0.47 11.48 -4.01
CA LYS A 148 -0.41 11.06 -5.12
C LYS A 148 -1.90 11.12 -4.76
N LEU A 149 -2.26 10.81 -3.51
CA LEU A 149 -3.63 10.96 -3.04
C LEU A 149 -4.04 12.44 -3.05
N LEU A 150 -3.22 13.33 -2.50
CA LEU A 150 -3.49 14.76 -2.50
C LEU A 150 -3.57 15.32 -3.92
N ASP A 151 -2.69 14.89 -4.84
CA ASP A 151 -2.74 15.27 -6.27
C ASP A 151 -4.07 14.86 -6.90
N PHE A 152 -4.58 13.67 -6.55
CA PHE A 152 -5.86 13.18 -7.02
C PHE A 152 -7.04 13.96 -6.45
N LEU A 153 -7.06 14.21 -5.13
CA LEU A 153 -8.14 14.95 -4.48
C LEU A 153 -8.24 16.40 -4.97
N GLU A 154 -7.09 17.04 -5.24
CA GLU A 154 -7.05 18.43 -5.70
C GLU A 154 -7.60 18.62 -7.11
N GLN A 155 -7.81 17.55 -7.89
CA GLN A 155 -8.51 17.61 -9.18
C GLN A 155 -9.97 18.07 -9.04
N ASP A 156 -10.56 17.91 -7.86
CA ASP A 156 -11.89 18.42 -7.52
C ASP A 156 -11.93 18.91 -6.07
N THR A 157 -11.18 19.99 -5.82
CA THR A 157 -11.06 20.60 -4.50
C THR A 157 -12.42 20.95 -3.89
N ASP A 158 -13.35 21.50 -4.68
CA ASP A 158 -14.66 21.93 -4.18
C ASP A 158 -15.52 20.72 -3.80
N GLY A 159 -15.54 19.67 -4.63
CA GLY A 159 -16.27 18.44 -4.32
C GLY A 159 -15.71 17.70 -3.11
N VAL A 160 -14.38 17.65 -2.96
CA VAL A 160 -13.74 17.08 -1.76
C VAL A 160 -14.10 17.87 -0.51
N ARG A 161 -14.07 19.21 -0.56
CA ARG A 161 -14.46 20.05 0.58
C ARG A 161 -15.94 19.89 0.92
N GLN A 162 -16.80 19.71 -0.08
CA GLN A 162 -18.21 19.42 0.13
C GLN A 162 -18.40 18.07 0.82
N LEU A 163 -17.70 17.02 0.37
CA LEU A 163 -17.70 15.71 1.03
C LEU A 163 -17.30 15.80 2.51
N VAL A 164 -16.26 16.58 2.82
CA VAL A 164 -15.76 16.78 4.19
C VAL A 164 -16.71 17.63 5.04
N ALA A 165 -17.44 18.57 4.44
CA ALA A 165 -18.37 19.44 5.14
C ALA A 165 -19.70 18.73 5.46
N GLU A 166 -20.21 17.93 4.52
CA GLU A 166 -21.50 17.25 4.63
C GLU A 166 -21.41 15.87 5.30
N ALA A 167 -20.22 15.25 5.29
CA ALA A 167 -19.99 13.91 5.80
C ALA A 167 -18.63 13.80 6.51
N HIS A 168 -18.36 12.66 7.15
CA HIS A 168 -17.12 12.47 7.89
C HIS A 168 -16.01 11.98 6.94
N GLY A 169 -15.24 12.92 6.39
CA GLY A 169 -14.19 12.68 5.41
C GLY A 169 -12.78 12.95 5.93
N GLY A 170 -11.86 12.01 5.72
CA GLY A 170 -10.44 12.15 6.07
C GLY A 170 -9.55 11.15 5.36
N ILE A 171 -8.25 11.30 5.53
CA ILE A 171 -7.25 10.34 5.02
C ILE A 171 -7.14 9.21 6.03
N THR A 172 -7.28 7.97 5.58
CA THR A 172 -6.99 6.78 6.38
C THR A 172 -5.71 6.15 5.88
N VAL A 173 -4.82 5.87 6.83
CA VAL A 173 -3.54 5.20 6.60
C VAL A 173 -3.59 3.86 7.30
N VAL A 174 -3.48 2.78 6.53
CA VAL A 174 -3.33 1.42 7.07
C VAL A 174 -1.95 0.93 6.69
N MET A 175 -1.14 0.60 7.70
CA MET A 175 0.20 0.05 7.51
C MET A 175 0.33 -1.27 8.26
N ASP A 176 0.84 -2.28 7.58
CA ASP A 176 1.13 -3.57 8.19
C ASP A 176 2.62 -3.90 8.01
N PHE A 177 3.31 -4.01 9.13
CA PHE A 177 4.74 -4.26 9.22
C PHE A 177 5.01 -5.74 9.51
N HIS A 178 6.11 -6.28 9.01
CA HIS A 178 6.54 -7.61 9.41
C HIS A 178 6.96 -7.64 10.89
N ASN A 179 6.32 -8.51 11.68
CA ASN A 179 6.51 -8.66 13.12
C ASN A 179 7.91 -9.15 13.52
N GLY A 180 8.70 -9.71 12.59
CA GLY A 180 10.11 -10.03 12.85
C GLY A 180 11.03 -8.81 12.84
N ASN A 181 10.58 -7.67 12.30
CA ASN A 181 11.34 -6.44 12.33
C ASN A 181 11.25 -5.81 13.73
N GLY A 182 12.39 -5.75 14.43
CA GLY A 182 12.48 -5.15 15.76
C GLY A 182 12.27 -3.61 15.79
N MET A 183 12.15 -2.98 14.63
CA MET A 183 11.79 -1.56 14.48
C MET A 183 10.67 -1.42 13.46
N LEU A 184 9.59 -0.74 13.85
CA LEU A 184 8.59 -0.26 12.91
C LEU A 184 9.17 0.98 12.22
N GLY A 185 9.04 1.06 10.89
CA GLY A 185 9.54 2.20 10.12
C GLY A 185 8.95 3.53 10.59
N GLY A 186 9.64 4.62 10.27
CA GLY A 186 9.12 5.97 10.47
C GLY A 186 8.30 6.43 9.28
N MET A 187 7.31 7.28 9.54
CA MET A 187 6.57 8.03 8.51
C MET A 187 6.66 9.51 8.85
N TYR A 188 6.69 10.35 7.83
CA TYR A 188 6.62 11.79 8.04
C TYR A 188 5.64 12.44 7.08
N ILE A 189 5.03 13.54 7.54
CA ILE A 189 4.22 14.40 6.70
C ILE A 189 5.00 15.69 6.54
N ASP A 190 5.45 15.99 5.33
CA ASP A 190 6.13 17.25 5.06
C ASP A 190 5.17 18.45 5.19
N SER A 191 5.76 19.65 5.30
CA SER A 191 4.97 20.88 5.48
C SER A 191 4.05 21.19 4.30
N LEU A 192 4.40 20.80 3.08
CA LEU A 192 3.57 21.04 1.90
C LEU A 192 2.31 20.15 1.97
N SER A 193 2.48 18.88 2.28
CA SER A 193 1.40 17.91 2.46
C SER A 193 0.45 18.34 3.57
N ILE A 194 0.96 18.82 4.71
CA ILE A 194 0.14 19.40 5.79
C ILE A 194 -0.70 20.59 5.28
N GLN A 195 -0.10 21.50 4.51
CA GLN A 195 -0.82 22.65 3.96
C GLN A 195 -1.91 22.24 2.97
N ARG A 196 -1.64 21.26 2.10
CA ARG A 196 -2.60 20.71 1.13
C ARG A 196 -3.79 20.07 1.85
N MET A 197 -3.53 19.23 2.85
CA MET A 197 -4.57 18.66 3.71
C MET A 197 -5.42 19.73 4.39
N GLY A 198 -4.77 20.78 4.93
CA GLY A 198 -5.46 21.91 5.56
C GLY A 198 -6.39 22.67 4.60
N LYS A 199 -5.98 22.87 3.34
CA LYS A 199 -6.84 23.50 2.31
C LYS A 199 -8.09 22.68 2.02
N LEU A 200 -7.98 21.34 2.08
CA LEU A 200 -9.07 20.39 1.88
C LEU A 200 -9.87 20.11 3.18
N ASN A 201 -9.47 20.70 4.31
CA ASN A 201 -10.04 20.46 5.65
C ASN A 201 -9.98 18.98 6.10
N LEU A 202 -8.94 18.25 5.68
CA LEU A 202 -8.79 16.83 5.96
C LEU A 202 -8.15 16.59 7.32
N PHE A 203 -8.67 15.60 8.06
CA PHE A 203 -7.90 14.91 9.09
C PHE A 203 -7.14 13.73 8.48
N ILE A 204 -6.22 13.15 9.26
CA ILE A 204 -5.55 11.90 8.93
C ILE A 204 -5.58 10.97 10.14
N ASP A 205 -5.83 9.69 9.89
CA ASP A 205 -5.90 8.63 10.89
C ASP A 205 -4.95 7.48 10.51
N PHE A 206 -4.32 6.89 11.52
CA PHE A 206 -3.25 5.89 11.36
C PHE A 206 -3.59 4.59 12.09
N ASP A 207 -3.84 3.54 11.31
CA ASP A 207 -3.98 2.18 11.78
C ASP A 207 -2.70 1.40 11.49
N LEU A 208 -1.93 1.12 12.54
CA LEU A 208 -0.64 0.43 12.45
C LEU A 208 -0.78 -0.99 13.00
N TYR A 209 -0.38 -1.96 12.18
CA TYR A 209 -0.40 -3.38 12.50
C TYR A 209 1.00 -3.97 12.38
N ALA A 210 1.25 -5.04 13.13
CA ALA A 210 2.40 -5.90 12.93
C ALA A 210 1.91 -7.33 12.75
N SER A 211 2.30 -7.96 11.65
CA SER A 211 1.84 -9.31 11.28
C SER A 211 2.97 -10.21 10.77
N GLY A 212 2.65 -11.48 10.57
CA GLY A 212 3.61 -12.50 10.15
C GLY A 212 4.40 -13.11 11.31
N ASN A 213 5.17 -14.14 10.97
CA ASN A 213 5.96 -14.90 11.94
C ASN A 213 7.21 -14.14 12.38
N SER A 214 7.58 -14.25 13.65
CA SER A 214 8.90 -13.81 14.13
C SER A 214 10.01 -14.71 13.58
N PHE A 215 11.23 -14.17 13.48
CA PHE A 215 12.40 -14.99 13.19
C PHE A 215 12.62 -16.02 14.31
N LYS A 216 13.20 -17.16 13.93
CA LYS A 216 13.62 -18.18 14.90
C LYS A 216 14.95 -17.78 15.53
N GLU A 217 15.12 -18.12 16.81
CA GLU A 217 16.38 -17.99 17.55
C GLU A 217 17.40 -19.06 17.16
#